data_AF-A0A8I0L296-F1
#
_entry.id   AF-A0A8I0L296-F1
#
_cell.length_a   1.000
_cell.length_b   1.000
_cell.length_c   1.000
_cell.angle_alpha   90.00
_cell.angle_beta   90.00
_cell.angle_gamma   90.00
#
_symmetry.space_group_name_H-M   'P 1'
#
loop_
_entity.id
_entity.type
_entity.pdbx_description
1 polymer ?
#
loop_
_entity_poly.entity_id
_entity_poly.type
_entity_poly.pdbx_seq_one_letter_code
_entity_poly.pdbx_strand_id
1 'polypeptide(L)'
;MSIHRTAAQILELPEKMNYTPSRHNPWRSPKAAGARFTWHQLRVMKEAAVDPDTVDTVRVYDKVTSREMWWPTTEQAPVYAMSCPVLEIRPNGWRLVIAPAGDRVVVHESGRLDRGWGGPGIAWRKARRPR
;
A
#
# COMPACT_ATOMS: atom_id res chain seq x y z
N MET A 1 7.01 13.89 -32.97
CA MET A 1 6.47 14.40 -31.69
C MET A 1 6.97 13.50 -30.57
N SER A 2 8.01 13.92 -29.85
CA SER A 2 8.50 13.20 -28.68
C SER A 2 7.46 13.33 -27.57
N ILE A 3 6.81 12.23 -27.22
CA ILE A 3 5.93 12.19 -26.05
C ILE A 3 6.85 12.30 -24.84
N HIS A 4 6.96 13.49 -24.27
CA HIS A 4 7.59 13.68 -22.96
C HIS A 4 6.78 12.83 -21.97
N ARG A 5 7.29 11.63 -21.65
CA ARG A 5 6.73 10.78 -20.60
C ARG A 5 7.07 11.45 -19.27
N THR A 6 6.21 12.34 -18.81
CA THR A 6 6.30 12.89 -17.46
C THR A 6 6.12 11.72 -16.50
N ALA A 7 7.07 11.56 -15.56
CA ALA A 7 6.99 10.50 -14.56
C ALA A 7 5.72 10.67 -13.72
N ALA A 8 5.07 9.56 -13.34
CA ALA A 8 3.91 9.62 -12.45
C ALA A 8 4.31 10.31 -11.14
N GLN A 9 3.51 11.30 -10.71
CA GLN A 9 3.75 12.01 -9.46
C GLN A 9 3.63 11.03 -8.28
N ILE A 10 4.64 11.02 -7.42
CA ILE A 10 4.65 10.20 -6.21
C ILE A 10 4.12 11.05 -5.06
N LEU A 11 3.10 10.54 -4.36
CA LEU A 11 2.42 11.20 -3.26
C LEU A 11 2.53 10.38 -1.97
N GLU A 12 2.55 11.05 -0.84
CA GLU A 12 2.29 10.40 0.45
C GLU A 12 0.77 10.26 0.69
N LEU A 13 0.38 9.43 1.65
CA LEU A 13 -1.01 9.36 2.08
C LEU A 13 -1.45 10.70 2.69
N PRO A 14 -2.67 11.18 2.35
CA PRO A 14 -3.15 12.46 2.86
C PRO A 14 -3.58 12.36 4.33
N GLU A 15 -3.60 13.49 5.03
CA GLU A 15 -4.11 13.59 6.41
C GLU A 15 -5.62 13.39 6.48
N LYS A 16 -6.33 13.76 5.41
CA LYS A 16 -7.77 13.57 5.28
C LYS A 16 -8.04 12.71 4.05
N MET A 17 -8.81 11.65 4.25
CA MET A 17 -9.18 10.76 3.17
C MET A 17 -10.70 10.64 3.07
N ASN A 18 -11.22 10.85 1.87
CA ASN A 18 -12.63 10.62 1.57
C ASN A 18 -12.85 9.13 1.32
N TYR A 19 -13.52 8.47 2.26
CA TYR A 19 -13.93 7.09 2.09
C TYR A 19 -15.24 7.05 1.30
N THR A 20 -15.16 6.58 0.06
CA THR A 20 -16.37 6.20 -0.67
C THR A 20 -16.90 4.89 -0.06
N PRO A 21 -18.22 4.72 0.15
CA PRO A 21 -18.81 3.49 0.70
C PRO A 21 -18.75 2.34 -0.32
N SER A 22 -17.54 1.88 -0.61
CA SER A 22 -17.22 0.70 -1.40
C SER A 22 -16.57 -0.36 -0.52
N ARG A 23 -16.22 -1.50 -1.12
CA ARG A 23 -15.38 -2.52 -0.49
C ARG A 23 -14.14 -1.89 0.16
N HIS A 24 -13.84 -2.31 1.38
CA HIS A 24 -12.62 -1.94 2.12
C HIS A 24 -11.37 -2.00 1.24
N ASN A 25 -10.59 -0.92 1.20
CA ASN A 25 -9.31 -0.87 0.49
C ASN A 25 -8.16 -0.87 1.52
N PRO A 26 -7.35 -1.94 1.61
CA PRO A 26 -6.29 -2.05 2.61
C PRO A 26 -5.20 -0.97 2.45
N TRP A 27 -5.08 -0.40 1.25
CA TRP A 27 -4.06 0.58 0.87
C TRP A 27 -4.43 2.02 1.21
N ARG A 28 -5.48 2.22 2.00
CA ARG A 28 -6.11 3.52 2.19
C ARG A 28 -6.42 3.81 3.64
N SER A 29 -5.65 4.72 4.20
CA SER A 29 -5.86 5.26 5.54
C SER A 29 -5.25 6.65 5.64
N PRO A 30 -5.87 7.58 6.39
CA PRO A 30 -5.25 8.87 6.64
C PRO A 30 -3.92 8.69 7.39
N LYS A 31 -2.94 9.52 7.03
CA LYS A 31 -1.64 9.57 7.69
C LYS A 31 -1.36 11.00 8.10
N ALA A 32 -1.12 11.23 9.39
CA ALA A 32 -0.76 12.56 9.88
C ALA A 32 0.52 13.06 9.20
N ALA A 33 0.63 14.37 8.98
CA ALA A 33 1.82 14.96 8.39
C ALA A 33 3.08 14.60 9.20
N GLY A 34 4.12 14.17 8.50
CA GLY A 34 5.39 13.73 9.13
C GLY A 34 5.33 12.37 9.84
N ALA A 35 4.17 11.74 10.00
CA ALA A 35 4.09 10.43 10.65
C ALA A 35 4.69 9.33 9.77
N ARG A 36 5.45 8.44 10.41
CA ARG A 36 6.05 7.27 9.75
C ARG A 36 4.98 6.25 9.34
N PHE A 37 4.00 6.02 10.20
CA PHE A 37 2.93 5.03 10.03
C PHE A 37 1.55 5.62 10.32
N THR A 38 0.52 4.98 9.78
CA THR A 38 -0.87 5.30 10.11
C THR A 38 -1.25 4.77 11.49
N TRP A 39 -2.30 5.33 12.10
CA TRP A 39 -2.80 4.83 13.38
C TRP A 39 -3.21 3.34 13.33
N HIS A 40 -3.75 2.88 12.19
CA HIS A 40 -4.11 1.47 12.01
C HIS A 40 -2.89 0.55 11.96
N GLN A 41 -1.80 0.99 11.30
CA GLN A 41 -0.54 0.26 11.32
C GLN A 41 0.00 0.16 12.74
N LEU A 42 0.06 1.28 13.47
CA LEU A 42 0.52 1.32 14.86
C LEU A 42 -0.29 0.38 15.77
N ARG A 43 -1.62 0.31 15.59
CA ARG A 43 -2.48 -0.62 16.33
C ARG A 43 -2.07 -2.08 16.11
N VAL A 44 -1.85 -2.47 14.86
CA VAL A 44 -1.49 -3.86 14.51
C VAL A 44 -0.06 -4.19 14.94
N MET A 45 0.86 -3.21 14.88
CA MET A 45 2.22 -3.36 15.38
C MET A 45 2.22 -3.60 16.90
N LYS A 46 1.41 -2.85 17.65
CA LYS A 46 1.22 -3.06 19.10
C LYS A 46 0.71 -4.47 19.39
N GLU A 47 -0.30 -4.94 18.65
CA GLU A 47 -0.84 -6.30 18.78
C GLU A 47 0.20 -7.38 18.43
N ALA A 48 1.16 -7.08 17.55
CA ALA A 48 2.23 -7.98 17.12
C ALA A 48 3.54 -7.82 17.91
N ALA A 49 3.57 -6.98 18.95
CA ALA A 49 4.77 -6.63 19.72
C ALA A 49 5.95 -6.14 18.84
N VAL A 50 5.66 -5.37 17.79
CA VAL A 50 6.66 -4.79 16.88
C VAL A 50 6.87 -3.32 17.24
N ASP A 51 8.14 -2.93 17.39
CA ASP A 51 8.53 -1.56 17.71
C ASP A 51 8.45 -0.65 16.47
N PRO A 52 7.63 0.43 16.49
CA PRO A 52 7.51 1.39 15.39
C PRO A 52 8.77 2.19 15.08
N ASP A 53 9.73 2.28 15.99
CA ASP A 53 10.94 3.06 15.76
C ASP A 53 12.02 2.23 15.04
N THR A 54 12.00 0.91 15.18
CA THR A 54 13.05 0.04 14.64
C THR A 54 12.59 -0.89 13.51
N VAL A 55 11.29 -1.04 13.27
CA VAL A 55 10.79 -1.98 12.26
C VAL A 55 11.30 -1.66 10.84
N ASP A 56 11.65 -2.72 10.10
CA ASP A 56 11.91 -2.62 8.67
C ASP A 56 10.66 -2.24 7.89
N THR A 57 10.83 -1.52 6.79
CA THR A 57 9.72 -1.11 5.93
C THR A 57 9.95 -1.44 4.48
N VAL A 58 8.86 -1.74 3.77
CA VAL A 58 8.82 -1.81 2.31
C VAL A 58 8.02 -0.62 1.81
N ARG A 59 8.55 0.05 0.77
CA ARG A 59 7.81 1.09 0.07
C ARG A 59 6.87 0.44 -0.94
N VAL A 60 5.56 0.57 -0.72
CA VAL A 60 4.53 0.02 -1.61
C VAL A 60 3.90 1.15 -2.42
N TYR A 61 3.66 0.90 -3.71
CA TYR A 61 3.08 1.85 -4.64
C TYR A 61 1.69 1.41 -5.08
N ASP A 62 0.69 2.30 -4.95
CA ASP A 62 -0.66 2.07 -5.47
C ASP A 62 -1.16 3.30 -6.24
N LYS A 63 -1.91 3.08 -7.31
CA LYS A 63 -2.50 4.18 -8.09
C LYS A 63 -3.49 4.95 -7.24
N VAL A 64 -3.41 6.28 -7.29
CA VAL A 64 -4.48 7.14 -6.80
C VAL A 64 -5.67 6.96 -7.73
N THR A 65 -6.84 6.73 -7.16
CA THR A 65 -8.06 6.67 -7.96
C THR A 65 -8.72 8.04 -8.03
N SER A 66 -9.45 8.26 -9.12
CA SER A 66 -10.20 9.48 -9.41
C SER A 66 -11.11 9.92 -8.27
N ARG A 67 -11.65 8.95 -7.52
CA ARG A 67 -12.59 9.16 -6.42
C ARG A 67 -11.93 9.64 -5.13
N GLU A 68 -10.62 9.43 -4.97
CA GLU A 68 -9.91 9.70 -3.73
C GLU A 68 -9.37 11.12 -3.67
N MET A 69 -8.99 11.69 -4.83
CA MET A 69 -8.48 13.06 -4.93
C MET A 69 -9.23 13.92 -5.95
N TRP A 70 -10.41 13.49 -6.41
CA TRP A 70 -11.12 14.13 -7.52
C TRP A 70 -10.25 14.27 -8.78
N TRP A 71 -9.33 13.32 -8.99
CA TRP A 71 -8.37 13.34 -10.09
C TRP A 71 -9.04 12.83 -11.37
N PRO A 72 -8.88 13.46 -12.53
CA PRO A 72 -9.40 12.89 -13.78
C PRO A 72 -8.69 11.56 -14.08
N THR A 73 -9.44 10.55 -14.54
CA THR A 73 -8.85 9.29 -14.98
C THR A 73 -7.94 9.58 -16.18
N THR A 74 -6.64 9.51 -15.97
CA THR A 74 -5.60 9.83 -16.97
C THR A 74 -4.60 8.68 -17.07
N GLU A 75 -3.86 8.59 -18.18
CA GLU A 75 -2.80 7.59 -18.35
C GLU A 75 -1.65 7.74 -17.33
N GLN A 76 -1.51 8.93 -16.73
CA GLN A 76 -0.44 9.30 -15.82
C GLN A 76 -0.97 9.65 -14.42
N ALA A 77 -1.93 8.86 -13.92
CA ALA A 77 -2.44 9.05 -12.57
C ALA A 77 -1.31 8.99 -11.53
N PRO A 78 -1.32 9.86 -10.50
CA PRO A 78 -0.34 9.82 -9.43
C PRO A 78 -0.38 8.46 -8.70
N VAL A 79 0.70 8.15 -8.01
CA VAL A 79 0.84 6.95 -7.19
C VAL A 79 1.10 7.34 -5.74
N TYR A 80 0.42 6.68 -4.81
CA TYR A 80 0.78 6.74 -3.40
C TYR A 80 2.01 5.88 -3.16
N ALA A 81 3.05 6.43 -2.53
CA ALA A 81 4.15 5.70 -1.95
C ALA A 81 3.92 5.56 -0.44
N MET A 82 3.75 4.33 0.01
CA MET A 82 3.36 4.01 1.37
C MET A 82 4.47 3.22 2.03
N SER A 83 4.89 3.63 3.23
CA SER A 83 5.84 2.85 4.03
C SER A 83 5.06 1.80 4.82
N CYS A 84 5.26 0.52 4.47
CA CYS A 84 4.57 -0.60 5.10
C CYS A 84 5.56 -1.38 5.98
N PRO A 85 5.31 -1.47 7.30
CA PRO A 85 6.20 -2.21 8.20
C PRO A 85 6.12 -3.72 7.90
N VAL A 86 7.29 -4.36 7.90
CA VAL A 86 7.45 -5.79 7.60
C VAL A 86 7.25 -6.61 8.86
N LEU A 87 6.39 -7.62 8.78
CA LEU A 87 6.17 -8.61 9.83
C LEU A 87 6.97 -9.89 9.60
N GLU A 88 7.16 -10.27 8.33
CA GLU A 88 7.79 -11.54 7.95
C GLU A 88 8.50 -11.38 6.60
N ILE A 89 9.72 -11.88 6.51
CA ILE A 89 10.44 -12.02 5.24
C ILE A 89 10.14 -13.40 4.68
N ARG A 90 9.78 -13.46 3.40
CA ARG A 90 9.48 -14.71 2.69
C ARG A 90 10.47 -14.92 1.53
N PRO A 91 10.63 -16.15 1.04
CA PRO A 91 11.49 -16.43 -0.11
C PRO A 91 11.11 -15.60 -1.34
N ASN A 92 12.06 -15.41 -2.24
CA ASN A 92 11.87 -14.75 -3.55
C ASN A 92 11.36 -13.30 -3.46
N GLY A 93 11.87 -12.53 -2.49
CA GLY A 93 11.57 -11.11 -2.36
C GLY A 93 10.16 -10.80 -1.84
N TRP A 94 9.40 -11.79 -1.39
CA TRP A 94 8.07 -11.57 -0.81
C TRP A 94 8.15 -11.21 0.67
N ARG A 95 7.25 -10.35 1.14
CA ARG A 95 7.21 -9.86 2.52
C ARG A 95 5.76 -9.76 2.99
N LEU A 96 5.48 -10.24 4.20
CA LEU A 96 4.22 -9.95 4.87
C LEU A 96 4.36 -8.57 5.52
N VAL A 97 3.48 -7.64 5.17
CA VAL A 97 3.50 -6.27 5.67
C VAL A 97 2.17 -5.86 6.29
N ILE A 98 2.18 -4.77 7.06
CA ILE A 98 0.95 -4.11 7.50
C ILE A 98 0.62 -2.97 6.52
N ALA A 99 -0.48 -3.12 5.80
CA ALA A 99 -1.00 -2.10 4.90
C ALA A 99 -1.51 -0.87 5.69
N PRO A 100 -1.64 0.31 5.06
CA PRO A 100 -2.10 1.53 5.73
C PRO A 100 -3.38 1.39 6.54
N ALA A 101 -4.35 0.57 6.11
CA ALA A 101 -5.59 0.37 6.85
C ALA A 101 -5.51 -0.71 7.96
N GLY A 102 -4.32 -1.29 8.18
CA GLY A 102 -4.05 -2.31 9.20
C GLY A 102 -4.12 -3.75 8.69
N ASP A 103 -4.53 -3.99 7.44
CA ASP A 103 -4.55 -5.35 6.89
C ASP A 103 -3.14 -5.93 6.75
N ARG A 104 -2.99 -7.21 7.05
CA ARG A 104 -1.75 -7.95 6.79
C ARG A 104 -1.76 -8.45 5.36
N VAL A 105 -0.86 -7.96 4.52
CA VAL A 105 -0.83 -8.25 3.08
C VAL A 105 0.55 -8.71 2.66
N VAL A 106 0.62 -9.66 1.74
CA VAL A 106 1.89 -10.10 1.14
C VAL A 106 2.20 -9.22 -0.06
N VAL A 107 3.38 -8.60 -0.07
CA VAL A 107 3.87 -7.77 -1.17
C VAL A 107 5.26 -8.20 -1.59
N HIS A 108 5.62 -7.98 -2.84
CA HIS A 108 7.00 -8.12 -3.28
C HIS A 108 7.80 -6.89 -2.84
N GLU A 109 9.09 -7.07 -2.53
CA GLU A 109 9.97 -6.01 -2.03
C GLU A 109 10.16 -4.87 -3.03
N SER A 110 9.89 -5.11 -4.32
CA SER A 110 9.80 -4.07 -5.34
C SER A 110 8.69 -3.03 -5.09
N GLY A 111 7.75 -3.31 -4.19
CA GLY A 111 6.65 -2.40 -3.86
C GLY A 111 5.50 -2.36 -4.85
N ARG A 112 5.58 -3.08 -5.98
CA ARG A 112 4.52 -3.11 -7.00
C ARG A 112 3.39 -4.04 -6.57
N LEU A 113 2.17 -3.51 -6.56
CA LEU A 113 0.95 -4.29 -6.33
C LEU A 113 0.48 -4.94 -7.64
N ASP A 114 0.12 -6.23 -7.59
CA ASP A 114 -0.37 -7.03 -8.73
C ASP A 114 -1.78 -6.62 -9.22
N ARG A 115 -2.24 -5.40 -8.90
CA ARG A 115 -3.50 -4.84 -9.41
C ARG A 115 -3.29 -4.31 -10.84
N GLY A 116 -3.03 -5.21 -11.78
CA GLY A 116 -3.22 -4.96 -13.21
C GLY A 116 -2.18 -4.07 -13.92
N TRP A 117 -0.96 -3.96 -13.40
CA TRP A 117 0.20 -3.59 -14.23
C TRP A 117 0.87 -4.88 -14.67
N GLY A 118 0.69 -5.27 -15.94
CA GLY A 118 1.06 -6.58 -16.52
C GLY A 118 2.44 -7.12 -16.15
N GLY A 119 2.54 -7.73 -14.98
CA GLY A 119 3.60 -8.61 -14.51
C GLY A 119 3.00 -10.00 -14.24
N PRO A 120 3.82 -11.05 -14.16
CA PRO A 120 3.34 -12.43 -14.18
C PRO A 120 2.42 -12.69 -13.00
N GLY A 121 1.13 -12.89 -13.32
CA GLY A 121 0.06 -13.01 -12.34
C GLY A 121 0.35 -14.11 -11.33
N ILE A 122 0.33 -13.75 -10.05
CA ILE A 122 0.33 -14.72 -8.97
C ILE A 122 -1.01 -14.59 -8.26
N ALA A 123 -1.97 -15.34 -8.78
CA ALA A 123 -3.27 -15.55 -8.16
C ALA A 123 -3.09 -16.27 -6.81
N TRP A 124 -2.98 -15.53 -5.71
CA TRP A 124 -3.06 -16.11 -4.39
C TRP A 124 -4.51 -16.48 -4.07
N ARG A 125 -4.82 -17.78 -4.26
CA ARG A 125 -6.00 -18.41 -3.66
C ARG A 125 -5.96 -18.16 -2.16
N LYS A 126 -7.06 -17.64 -1.61
CA LYS A 126 -7.30 -17.55 -0.16
C LYS A 126 -6.92 -18.88 0.48
N ALA A 127 -5.98 -18.87 1.42
CA ALA A 127 -5.69 -20.03 2.26
C ALA A 127 -6.99 -20.46 2.96
N ARG A 128 -7.48 -21.66 2.63
CA ARG A 128 -8.56 -22.29 3.39
C ARG A 128 -8.03 -22.58 4.79
N ARG A 129 -8.71 -22.09 5.82
CA ARG A 129 -8.44 -22.48 7.20
C ARG A 129 -8.64 -24.01 7.32
N PRO A 130 -7.73 -24.75 7.97
CA PRO A 130 -8.01 -26.13 8.35
C PRO A 130 -9.17 -26.15 9.37
N ARG A 131 -10.04 -27.16 9.25
CA ARG A 131 -11.13 -27.44 10.19
C ARG A 131 -10.59 -28.01 11.49
#